data_AF-A0A3B4ZIT3-F1
#
_entry.id   AF-A0A3B4ZIT3-F1
#
_cell.length_a   1.000
_cell.length_b   1.000
_cell.length_c   1.000
_cell.angle_alpha   90.00
_cell.angle_beta   90.00
_cell.angle_gamma   90.00
#
_symmetry.space_group_name_H-M   'P 1'
#
loop_
_entity.id
_entity.type
_entity.pdbx_description
1 polymer ?
#
loop_
_entity_poly.entity_id
_entity_poly.type
_entity_poly.pdbx_seq_one_letter_code
_entity_poly.pdbx_strand_id
1 'polypeptide(L)'
;VKYKVEDEQQKDKIAAKNSLESFAFNMKNSLQDESMKGKISEEEQKMLLEKCEETISWLENNQLAEKEEFQHKQKELEKVCNPVISKLYQGGRPAGSCGEQARGGSQGPTVEEVD
;
A
#
# COMPACT_ATOMS: atom_id res chain seq x y z
N VAL A 1 21.73 -9.77 -28.21
CA VAL A 1 21.74 -8.91 -27.00
C VAL A 1 20.67 -7.83 -27.08
N LYS A 2 20.52 -7.11 -28.21
CA LYS A 2 19.45 -6.10 -28.44
C LYS A 2 18.02 -6.61 -28.13
N TYR A 3 17.63 -7.73 -28.74
CA TYR A 3 16.33 -8.35 -28.51
C TYR A 3 16.03 -8.73 -27.06
N LYS A 4 17.03 -9.03 -26.22
CA LYS A 4 16.79 -9.38 -24.81
C LYS A 4 16.45 -8.14 -23.98
N VAL A 5 17.14 -7.02 -24.23
CA VAL A 5 16.93 -5.77 -23.49
C VAL A 5 15.58 -5.15 -23.84
N GLU A 6 15.18 -5.20 -25.12
CA GLU A 6 13.87 -4.72 -25.57
C GLU A 6 12.72 -5.57 -24.99
N ASP A 7 12.88 -6.90 -24.92
CA ASP A 7 11.91 -7.81 -24.26
C ASP A 7 11.78 -7.51 -22.76
N GLU A 8 12.90 -7.29 -22.07
CA GLU A 8 12.92 -6.98 -20.63
C GLU A 8 12.25 -5.63 -20.35
N GLN A 9 12.50 -4.61 -21.17
CA GLN A 9 11.85 -3.30 -21.03
C GLN A 9 10.34 -3.37 -21.20
N GLN A 10 9.85 -4.15 -22.18
CA GLN A 10 8.41 -4.35 -22.38
C GLN A 10 7.78 -5.11 -21.21
N LYS A 11 8.46 -6.17 -20.71
CA LYS A 11 7.99 -6.91 -19.53
C LYS A 11 7.90 -6.03 -18.28
N ASP A 12 8.93 -5.23 -18.03
CA ASP A 12 8.96 -4.30 -16.91
C ASP A 12 7.86 -3.24 -17.00
N LYS A 13 7.61 -2.72 -18.22
CA LYS A 13 6.53 -1.76 -18.47
C LYS A 13 5.16 -2.40 -18.16
N ILE A 14 4.91 -3.60 -18.67
CA ILE A 14 3.67 -4.35 -18.41
C ILE A 14 3.51 -4.66 -16.92
N ALA A 15 4.59 -5.08 -16.26
CA ALA A 15 4.58 -5.33 -14.82
C ALA A 15 4.23 -4.06 -14.02
N ALA A 16 4.86 -2.92 -14.33
CA ALA A 16 4.57 -1.64 -13.68
C ALA A 16 3.11 -1.21 -13.88
N LYS A 17 2.57 -1.36 -15.09
CA LYS A 17 1.16 -1.10 -15.40
C LYS A 17 0.24 -1.99 -14.57
N ASN A 18 0.45 -3.30 -14.60
CA ASN A 18 -0.38 -4.27 -13.88
C ASN A 18 -0.32 -4.07 -12.37
N SER A 19 0.85 -3.71 -11.82
CA SER A 19 1.00 -3.39 -10.40
C SER A 19 0.22 -2.14 -10.01
N LEU A 20 0.26 -1.07 -10.81
CA LEU A 20 -0.51 0.15 -10.56
C LEU A 20 -2.02 -0.11 -10.66
N GLU A 21 -2.45 -0.82 -11.70
CA GLU A 21 -3.85 -1.19 -11.90
C GLU A 21 -4.37 -2.00 -10.72
N SER A 22 -3.65 -3.07 -10.35
CA SER A 22 -4.00 -3.92 -9.21
C SER A 22 -4.05 -3.12 -7.92
N PHE A 23 -3.11 -2.22 -7.69
CA PHE A 23 -3.09 -1.38 -6.48
C PHE A 23 -4.31 -0.45 -6.42
N ALA A 24 -4.62 0.25 -7.51
CA ALA A 24 -5.77 1.16 -7.57
C ALA A 24 -7.10 0.41 -7.38
N PHE A 25 -7.28 -0.75 -8.01
CA PHE A 25 -8.48 -1.58 -7.83
C PHE A 25 -8.58 -2.15 -6.42
N ASN A 26 -7.50 -2.70 -5.85
CA ASN A 26 -7.51 -3.24 -4.49
C ASN A 26 -7.79 -2.14 -3.46
N MET A 27 -7.21 -0.95 -3.65
CA MET A 27 -7.46 0.19 -2.78
C MET A 27 -8.91 0.66 -2.87
N LYS A 28 -9.45 0.81 -4.08
CA LYS A 28 -10.87 1.16 -4.31
C LYS A 28 -11.81 0.18 -3.59
N ASN A 29 -11.61 -1.12 -3.80
CA ASN A 29 -12.41 -2.15 -3.14
C ASN A 29 -12.30 -2.08 -1.61
N SER A 30 -11.08 -1.91 -1.10
CA SER A 30 -10.84 -1.76 0.34
C SER A 30 -11.58 -0.54 0.90
N LEU A 31 -11.57 0.60 0.21
CA LEU A 31 -12.26 1.81 0.66
C LEU A 31 -13.78 1.70 0.60
N GLN A 32 -14.33 0.81 -0.24
CA GLN A 32 -15.77 0.54 -0.29
C GLN A 32 -16.19 -0.54 0.71
N ASP A 33 -15.24 -1.24 1.33
CA ASP A 33 -15.52 -2.30 2.30
C ASP A 33 -16.16 -1.74 3.58
N GLU A 34 -17.13 -2.48 4.11
CA GLU A 34 -17.84 -2.04 5.32
C GLU A 34 -16.96 -2.01 6.56
N SER A 35 -15.89 -2.83 6.61
CA SER A 35 -14.93 -2.83 7.71
C SER A 35 -14.07 -1.56 7.78
N MET A 36 -14.15 -0.72 6.75
CA MET A 36 -13.39 0.53 6.62
C MET A 36 -14.28 1.74 6.93
N LYS A 37 -15.61 1.58 6.90
CA LYS A 37 -16.56 2.60 7.37
C LYS A 37 -16.27 2.93 8.84
N GLY A 38 -16.09 4.21 9.14
CA GLY A 38 -15.81 4.71 10.49
C GLY A 38 -14.34 4.61 10.94
N LYS A 39 -13.45 3.96 10.18
CA LYS A 39 -11.99 3.99 10.44
C LYS A 39 -11.30 5.19 9.79
N ILE A 40 -11.92 5.73 8.75
CA ILE A 40 -11.44 6.85 7.95
C ILE A 40 -12.59 7.86 7.81
N SER A 41 -12.26 9.13 7.62
CA SER A 41 -13.31 10.14 7.38
C SER A 41 -13.94 9.95 6.00
N GLU A 42 -15.22 10.33 5.86
CA GLU A 42 -15.93 10.26 4.58
C GLU A 42 -15.24 11.11 3.49
N GLU A 43 -14.63 12.23 3.89
CA GLU A 43 -13.86 13.10 2.99
C GLU A 43 -12.59 12.40 2.47
N GLU A 44 -11.81 11.76 3.36
CA GLU A 44 -10.63 10.98 2.95
C GLU A 44 -11.01 9.78 2.08
N GLN A 45 -12.09 9.08 2.45
CA GLN A 45 -12.60 7.95 1.67
C GLN A 45 -12.97 8.39 0.26
N LYS A 46 -13.74 9.48 0.12
CA LYS A 46 -14.16 10.01 -1.17
C LYS A 46 -12.97 10.47 -2.00
N MET A 47 -12.05 11.25 -1.42
CA MET A 47 -10.85 11.73 -2.10
C MET A 47 -10.00 10.57 -2.65
N LEU A 48 -9.83 9.49 -1.87
CA LEU A 48 -9.09 8.32 -2.30
C LEU A 48 -9.80 7.53 -3.40
N LEU A 49 -11.12 7.38 -3.30
CA LEU A 49 -11.91 6.74 -4.36
C LEU A 49 -11.77 7.51 -5.67
N GLU A 50 -11.90 8.84 -5.63
CA GLU A 50 -11.69 9.71 -6.80
C GLU A 50 -10.28 9.55 -7.37
N LYS A 51 -9.25 9.50 -6.51
CA LYS A 51 -7.86 9.29 -6.96
C LYS A 51 -7.59 7.91 -7.56
N CYS A 52 -8.22 6.86 -7.02
CA CYS A 52 -8.14 5.52 -7.59
C CYS A 52 -8.83 5.48 -8.96
N GLU A 53 -10.02 6.07 -9.09
CA GLU A 53 -10.74 6.16 -10.36
C GLU A 53 -9.98 6.99 -11.41
N GLU A 54 -9.44 8.15 -11.03
CA GLU A 54 -8.58 8.97 -11.90
C GLU A 54 -7.37 8.18 -12.39
N THR A 55 -6.76 7.37 -11.52
CA THR A 55 -5.61 6.52 -11.87
C THR A 55 -6.00 5.42 -12.85
N ILE A 56 -7.14 4.75 -12.63
CA ILE A 56 -7.65 3.70 -13.53
C ILE A 56 -7.98 4.31 -14.91
N SER A 57 -8.71 5.43 -14.95
CA SER A 57 -8.99 6.12 -16.21
C SER A 57 -7.71 6.60 -16.90
N TRP A 58 -6.71 7.06 -16.14
CA TRP A 58 -5.42 7.40 -16.71
C TRP A 58 -4.74 6.17 -17.32
N LEU A 59 -4.73 5.02 -16.64
CA LEU A 59 -4.18 3.76 -17.17
C LEU A 59 -4.87 3.30 -18.45
N GLU A 60 -6.20 3.44 -18.54
CA GLU A 60 -6.98 3.10 -19.72
C GLU A 60 -6.63 3.99 -20.93
N ASN A 61 -6.37 5.28 -20.70
CA ASN A 61 -5.99 6.24 -21.74
C ASN A 61 -4.49 6.20 -22.08
N ASN A 62 -3.64 5.71 -21.17
CA ASN A 62 -2.19 5.76 -21.27
C ASN A 62 -1.58 4.35 -21.31
N GLN A 63 -2.20 3.43 -22.06
CA GLN A 63 -1.77 2.02 -22.12
C GLN A 63 -0.34 1.83 -22.66
N LEU A 64 0.18 2.80 -23.41
CA LEU A 64 1.51 2.78 -24.03
C LEU A 64 2.54 3.63 -23.28
N ALA A 65 2.19 4.20 -22.12
CA ALA A 65 3.09 5.03 -21.33
C ALA A 65 4.38 4.32 -20.96
N GLU A 66 5.41 5.10 -20.63
CA GLU A 66 6.70 4.54 -20.22
C GLU A 66 6.66 4.01 -18.78
N LYS A 67 7.59 3.08 -18.47
CA LYS A 67 7.73 2.50 -17.12
C LYS A 67 7.79 3.60 -16.04
N GLU A 68 8.54 4.66 -16.32
CA GLU A 68 8.74 5.79 -15.42
C GLU A 68 7.43 6.56 -15.15
N GLU A 69 6.55 6.67 -16.15
CA GLU A 69 5.24 7.32 -16.02
C GLU A 69 4.30 6.48 -15.14
N PHE A 70 4.28 5.16 -15.35
CA PHE A 70 3.53 4.24 -14.47
C PHE A 70 4.04 4.32 -13.03
N GLN A 71 5.35 4.32 -12.83
CA GLN A 71 5.95 4.46 -11.49
C GLN A 71 5.67 5.83 -10.86
N HIS A 72 5.67 6.91 -11.64
CA HIS A 72 5.35 8.24 -11.15
C HIS A 72 3.88 8.30 -10.68
N LYS A 73 2.96 7.80 -11.51
CA LYS A 73 1.54 7.73 -11.17
C LYS A 73 1.28 6.85 -9.94
N GLN A 74 2.01 5.73 -9.80
CA GLN A 74 1.96 4.89 -8.61
C GLN A 74 2.36 5.65 -7.36
N LYS A 75 3.50 6.36 -7.38
CA LYS A 75 3.96 7.16 -6.24
C LYS A 75 2.96 8.27 -5.86
N GLU A 76 2.30 8.88 -6.84
CA GLU A 76 1.26 9.88 -6.58
C GLU A 76 0.07 9.27 -5.82
N LEU A 77 -0.37 8.09 -6.24
CA LEU A 77 -1.44 7.36 -5.57
C LEU A 77 -1.00 6.88 -4.17
N GLU A 78 0.20 6.35 -4.03
CA GLU A 78 0.75 5.92 -2.73
C GLU A 78 0.86 7.08 -1.74
N LYS A 79 1.27 8.28 -2.18
CA LYS A 79 1.37 9.46 -1.30
C LYS A 79 0.03 9.82 -0.67
N VAL A 80 -1.07 9.69 -1.40
CA VAL A 80 -2.41 9.96 -0.87
C VAL A 80 -2.94 8.78 -0.04
N CYS A 81 -2.62 7.54 -0.42
CA CYS A 81 -3.04 6.34 0.31
C CYS A 81 -2.29 6.13 1.63
N ASN A 82 -0.99 6.42 1.69
CA ASN A 82 -0.12 6.20 2.85
C ASN A 82 -0.65 6.73 4.19
N PRO A 83 -1.15 7.99 4.30
CA PRO A 83 -1.69 8.47 5.57
C PRO A 83 -2.91 7.66 6.02
N VAL A 84 -3.72 7.19 5.08
CA VAL A 84 -4.92 6.39 5.38
C VAL A 84 -4.55 4.96 5.74
N ILE A 85 -3.66 4.31 4.98
CA ILE A 85 -3.11 3.00 5.33
C ILE A 85 -2.50 3.04 6.74
N SER A 86 -1.73 4.08 7.06
CA SER A 86 -1.13 4.24 8.40
C SER A 86 -2.19 4.30 9.51
N LYS A 87 -3.27 5.06 9.30
CA LYS A 87 -4.42 5.14 10.23
C LYS A 87 -5.12 3.79 10.38
N LEU A 88 -5.28 3.03 9.30
CA LEU A 88 -5.93 1.71 9.32
C LEU A 88 -5.12 0.68 10.12
N TYR A 89 -3.80 0.65 9.93
CA TYR A 89 -2.91 -0.25 10.68
C TYR A 89 -2.79 0.17 12.16
N GLN A 90 -2.87 1.46 12.48
CA GLN A 90 -2.93 1.94 13.87
C GLN A 90 -4.28 1.65 14.55
N GLY A 91 -5.40 1.84 13.85
CA GLY A 91 -6.75 1.56 14.36
C GLY A 91 -7.11 0.07 14.45
N GLY A 92 -6.30 -0.81 13.83
CA GLY A 92 -6.42 -2.27 13.90
C GLY A 92 -5.67 -2.91 15.08
N ARG A 93 -4.87 -2.15 15.84
CA ARG A 93 -4.32 -2.63 17.10
C ARG A 93 -5.31 -2.26 18.20
N PRO A 94 -5.81 -3.20 19.01
CA PRO A 94 -6.44 -2.81 20.26
C PRO A 94 -5.42 -1.97 21.03
N ALA A 95 -5.77 -0.71 21.30
CA ALA A 95 -5.14 0.09 22.33
C ALA A 95 -5.42 -0.61 23.67
N GLY A 96 -4.62 -1.63 23.98
CA GLY A 96 -4.88 -2.56 25.07
C GLY A 96 -3.75 -3.57 25.19
N SER A 97 -2.55 -3.07 25.44
CA SER A 97 -1.50 -3.69 26.28
C SER A 97 -0.12 -3.19 25.86
N CYS A 98 0.18 -1.93 26.15
CA CYS A 98 1.56 -1.51 26.45
C CYS A 98 1.46 -0.15 27.16
N GLY A 99 0.91 -0.18 28.36
CA GLY A 99 0.67 1.00 29.18
C GLY A 99 0.54 0.57 30.63
N GLU A 100 1.69 0.28 31.22
CA GLU A 100 2.01 0.56 32.62
C GLU A 100 1.39 -0.33 33.73
N GLN A 101 2.20 -1.26 34.24
CA GLN A 101 2.32 -1.58 35.67
C GLN A 101 3.58 -2.43 35.83
N ALA A 102 4.71 -1.81 36.15
CA ALA A 102 5.16 -1.65 37.53
C ALA A 102 5.40 -2.99 38.26
N ARG A 103 6.66 -3.15 38.70
CA ARG A 103 7.14 -3.96 39.83
C ARG A 103 7.51 -5.42 39.51
N GLY A 104 8.80 -5.68 39.71
CA GLY A 104 9.20 -6.75 40.62
C GLY A 104 9.68 -8.03 39.94
N GLY A 105 11.00 -8.19 39.93
CA GLY A 105 11.62 -9.40 40.46
C GLY A 105 11.64 -10.64 39.57
N SER A 106 12.79 -11.30 39.69
CA SER A 106 12.99 -12.75 39.64
C SER A 106 13.00 -13.46 38.27
N GLN A 107 14.24 -13.75 37.85
CA GLN A 107 14.78 -15.09 37.57
C GLN A 107 14.35 -15.85 36.29
N GLY A 108 15.21 -15.70 35.26
CA GLY A 108 15.92 -16.81 34.56
C GLY A 108 15.17 -17.64 33.50
N PRO A 109 15.86 -18.55 32.78
CA PRO A 109 17.31 -18.74 32.64
C PRO A 109 17.86 -18.70 31.20
N THR A 110 19.19 -18.71 31.17
CA THR A 110 20.22 -18.75 30.11
C THR A 110 20.09 -19.81 29.01
N VAL A 111 20.54 -19.46 27.80
CA VAL A 111 21.26 -20.40 26.93
C VAL A 111 22.36 -19.65 26.15
N GLU A 112 23.51 -19.51 26.82
CA GLU A 112 24.85 -19.78 26.27
C GLU A 112 24.88 -21.29 25.91
N GLU A 113 25.48 -21.83 24.86
CA GLU A 113 26.60 -21.51 23.98
C GLU A 113 26.38 -22.31 22.67
N VAL A 114 26.91 -21.83 21.55
CA VAL A 114 27.07 -22.63 20.33
C VAL A 114 28.56 -22.73 20.06
N ASP A 115 29.16 -23.81 20.57
CA ASP A 115 30.33 -24.50 19.98
C ASP A 115 30.25 -26.00 20.36
#